data_AF-A0A9E0WGW2-F1
#
_entry.id   AF-A0A9E0WGW2-F1
#
_cell.length_a   1.000
_cell.length_b   1.000
_cell.length_c   1.000
_cell.angle_alpha   90.00
_cell.angle_beta   90.00
_cell.angle_gamma   90.00
#
_symmetry.space_group_name_H-M   'P 1'
#
loop_
_entity.id
_entity.type
_entity.pdbx_description
1 polymer ?
#
loop_
_entity_poly.entity_id
_entity_poly.type
_entity_poly.pdbx_seq_one_letter_code
_entity_poly.pdbx_strand_id
1 'polypeptide(L)'
;PNIHASLFYNIYLQMTTQHGCERMEGFVRAFRLYLEQLQLEGTEQVLGLTRAWTLIRFFESDMFQLSACTHCGLNFVAHAHSPSQEFVCGICQPPSRAGKTRKRMERQQKEAVLTD
;
A
#
# COMPACT_ATOMS: atom_id res chain seq x y z
N PRO A 1 -7.64 3.61 -2.22
CA PRO A 1 -6.47 2.92 -2.80
C PRO A 1 -5.65 2.23 -1.70
N ASN A 2 -5.29 0.98 -1.90
CA ASN A 2 -4.50 0.16 -0.97
C ASN A 2 -3.02 0.11 -1.39
N ILE A 3 -2.47 1.28 -1.77
CA ILE A 3 -1.13 1.43 -2.34
C ILE A 3 -0.07 0.91 -1.36
N HIS A 4 -0.13 1.31 -0.09
CA HIS A 4 0.84 0.85 0.91
C HIS A 4 0.76 -0.64 1.21
N ALA A 5 -0.46 -1.20 1.26
CA ALA A 5 -0.65 -2.64 1.42
C ALA A 5 -0.09 -3.40 0.20
N SER A 6 -0.31 -2.88 -1.01
CA SER A 6 0.20 -3.46 -2.25
C SER A 6 1.72 -3.38 -2.33
N LEU A 7 2.33 -2.24 -1.99
CA LEU A 7 3.77 -2.08 -1.94
C LEU A 7 4.40 -3.08 -0.97
N PHE A 8 3.94 -3.09 0.29
CA PHE A 8 4.45 -4.01 1.31
C PHE A 8 4.29 -5.48 0.89
N TYR A 9 3.11 -5.87 0.38
CA TYR A 9 2.86 -7.27 0.05
C TYR A 9 3.67 -7.73 -1.17
N ASN A 10 3.88 -6.88 -2.18
CA ASN A 10 4.76 -7.22 -3.30
C ASN A 10 6.22 -7.41 -2.83
N ILE A 11 6.71 -6.57 -1.91
CA ILE A 11 8.05 -6.76 -1.31
C ILE A 11 8.10 -8.09 -0.55
N TYR A 12 7.10 -8.37 0.30
CA TYR A 12 7.01 -9.64 1.05
C TYR A 12 7.01 -10.85 0.12
N LEU A 13 6.24 -10.79 -0.97
CA LEU A 13 6.18 -11.84 -1.97
C LEU A 13 7.56 -12.06 -2.62
N GLN A 14 8.25 -10.99 -3.01
CA GLN A 14 9.61 -11.11 -3.56
C GLN A 14 10.59 -11.73 -2.55
N MET A 15 10.56 -11.30 -1.29
CA MET A 15 11.43 -11.86 -0.24
C MET A 15 11.21 -13.36 -0.06
N THR A 16 9.96 -13.82 -0.06
CA THR A 16 9.62 -15.23 0.21
C THR A 16 9.71 -16.13 -1.02
N THR A 17 9.47 -15.59 -2.23
CA THR A 17 9.47 -16.39 -3.47
C THR A 17 10.82 -16.34 -4.21
N GLN A 18 11.41 -15.17 -4.37
CA GLN A 18 12.64 -15.00 -5.15
C GLN A 18 13.90 -15.09 -4.28
N HIS A 19 13.84 -14.59 -3.05
CA HIS A 19 14.98 -14.59 -2.14
C HIS A 19 14.95 -15.72 -1.10
N GLY A 20 13.94 -16.59 -1.14
CA GLY A 20 13.85 -17.78 -0.30
C GLY A 20 13.80 -17.51 1.20
N CYS A 21 13.43 -16.30 1.62
CA CYS A 21 13.31 -15.97 3.04
C CYS A 21 12.16 -16.77 3.66
N GLU A 22 12.38 -17.28 4.88
CA GLU A 22 11.30 -17.87 5.67
C GLU A 22 10.25 -16.82 6.01
N ARG A 23 9.02 -17.28 6.30
CA ARG A 23 7.85 -16.42 6.54
C ARG A 23 8.11 -15.22 7.46
N MET A 24 8.67 -15.46 8.65
CA MET A 24 8.90 -14.40 9.63
C MET A 24 10.05 -13.48 9.22
N GLU A 25 11.10 -14.05 8.63
CA GLU A 25 12.22 -13.28 8.10
C GLU A 25 11.79 -12.37 6.94
N GLY A 26 11.04 -12.92 5.98
CA GLY A 26 10.47 -12.20 4.87
C GLY A 26 9.55 -11.07 5.34
N PHE A 27 8.75 -11.30 6.38
CA PHE A 27 7.92 -10.27 7.00
C PHE A 27 8.76 -9.10 7.55
N VAL A 28 9.78 -9.39 8.37
CA VAL A 28 10.62 -8.35 8.98
C VAL A 28 11.37 -7.56 7.93
N ARG A 29 11.97 -8.24 6.95
CA ARG A 29 12.71 -7.59 5.85
C ARG A 29 11.79 -6.74 4.98
N ALA A 30 10.63 -7.26 4.58
CA ALA A 30 9.69 -6.51 3.77
C ALA A 30 9.11 -5.29 4.49
N PHE A 31 8.84 -5.39 5.79
CA PHE A 31 8.36 -4.26 6.56
C PHE A 31 9.42 -3.15 6.70
N ARG A 32 10.71 -3.52 6.87
CA ARG A 32 11.82 -2.54 6.87
C ARG A 32 11.94 -1.83 5.52
N LEU A 33 11.98 -2.58 4.41
CA LEU A 33 12.03 -2.01 3.06
C LEU A 33 10.84 -1.11 2.75
N TYR A 34 9.64 -1.46 3.24
CA TYR A 34 8.48 -0.59 3.15
C TYR A 34 8.69 0.75 3.88
N LEU A 35 9.21 0.73 5.10
CA LEU A 35 9.52 1.96 5.85
C LEU A 35 10.61 2.79 5.18
N GLU A 36 11.65 2.16 4.66
CA GLU A 36 12.71 2.83 3.89
C GLU A 36 12.16 3.54 2.66
N GLN A 37 11.24 2.91 1.92
CA GLN A 37 10.56 3.54 0.78
C GLN A 37 9.77 4.79 1.21
N LEU A 38 9.07 4.75 2.34
CA LEU A 38 8.34 5.91 2.85
C LEU A 38 9.28 7.06 3.22
N GLN A 39 10.41 6.74 3.84
CA GLN A 39 11.43 7.74 4.20
C GLN A 39 11.99 8.42 2.96
N LEU A 40 12.29 7.67 1.89
CA LEU A 40 12.77 8.21 0.62
C LEU A 40 11.74 9.12 -0.04
N GLU A 41 10.45 8.78 0.04
CA GLU A 41 9.35 9.58 -0.53
C GLU A 41 8.91 10.74 0.37
N GLY A 42 9.41 10.83 1.60
CA GLY A 42 8.95 11.80 2.60
C GLY A 42 7.48 11.64 2.97
N THR A 43 6.96 10.40 2.92
CA THR A 43 5.54 10.10 3.17
C THR A 43 5.31 9.54 4.58
N GLU A 44 4.12 9.79 5.13
CA GLU A 44 3.74 9.29 6.44
C GLU A 44 3.51 7.77 6.43
N GLN A 45 3.89 7.12 7.54
CA GLN A 45 3.54 5.72 7.78
C GLN A 45 2.04 5.53 8.03
N VAL A 46 1.32 5.16 6.98
CA VAL A 46 -0.11 4.82 7.09
C VAL A 46 -0.40 3.33 7.22
N LEU A 47 0.58 2.44 7.01
CA LEU A 47 0.48 0.99 7.28
C LEU A 47 1.34 0.63 8.50
N GLY A 48 0.69 0.22 9.58
CA GLY A 48 1.37 -0.24 10.80
C GLY A 48 1.78 -1.71 10.75
N LEU A 49 2.75 -2.09 11.58
CA LEU A 49 3.30 -3.46 11.67
C LEU A 49 2.21 -4.54 11.81
N THR A 50 1.29 -4.36 12.76
CA THR A 50 0.20 -5.32 12.99
C THR A 50 -0.73 -5.44 11.77
N ARG A 51 -1.03 -4.32 11.09
CA ARG A 51 -1.86 -4.36 9.87
C ARG A 51 -1.14 -5.04 8.70
N ALA A 52 0.18 -4.86 8.59
CA ALA A 52 1.00 -5.56 7.62
C ALA A 52 1.02 -7.08 7.88
N TRP A 53 1.13 -7.48 9.15
CA TRP A 53 1.02 -8.89 9.54
C TRP A 53 -0.37 -9.47 9.24
N THR A 54 -1.44 -8.76 9.62
CA THR A 54 -2.82 -9.17 9.30
C THR A 54 -3.03 -9.30 7.79
N LEU A 55 -2.43 -8.43 6.98
CA LEU A 55 -2.51 -8.53 5.52
C LEU A 55 -1.97 -9.88 5.01
N ILE A 56 -0.81 -10.33 5.51
CA ILE A 56 -0.26 -11.65 5.17
C ILE A 56 -1.25 -12.75 5.55
N ARG A 57 -1.84 -12.69 6.76
CA ARG A 57 -2.83 -13.67 7.22
C ARG A 57 -4.08 -13.72 6.32
N PHE A 58 -4.51 -12.58 5.77
CA PHE A 58 -5.63 -12.54 4.83
C PHE A 58 -5.29 -13.18 3.48
N PHE A 59 -4.07 -13.03 2.98
CA PHE A 59 -3.62 -13.77 1.80
C PHE A 59 -3.49 -15.27 2.07
N GLU A 60 -2.96 -15.67 3.23
CA GLU A 60 -2.88 -17.09 3.64
C GLU A 60 -4.25 -17.75 3.83
N SER A 61 -5.31 -16.96 3.98
CA SER A 61 -6.68 -17.43 4.15
C SER A 61 -7.53 -17.22 2.89
N ASP A 62 -6.91 -16.96 1.73
CA ASP A 62 -7.56 -16.72 0.44
C ASP A 62 -8.62 -15.59 0.45
N MET A 63 -8.52 -14.64 1.38
CA MET A 63 -9.42 -13.48 1.43
C MET A 63 -9.00 -12.36 0.47
N PHE A 64 -7.70 -12.31 0.17
CA PHE A 64 -7.10 -11.36 -0.75
C PHE A 64 -6.32 -12.05 -1.85
N GLN A 65 -6.24 -11.36 -2.99
CA GLN A 65 -5.43 -11.74 -4.14
C GLN A 65 -4.67 -10.53 -4.68
N LEU A 66 -3.72 -10.77 -5.58
CA LEU A 66 -3.12 -9.73 -6.39
C LEU A 66 -3.87 -9.61 -7.72
N SER A 67 -4.31 -8.41 -8.05
CA SER A 67 -4.91 -8.06 -9.34
C SER A 67 -3.98 -7.13 -10.10
N ALA A 68 -3.65 -7.50 -11.34
CA ALA A 68 -2.87 -6.66 -12.24
C ALA A 68 -3.75 -5.52 -12.78
N CYS A 69 -3.26 -4.29 -12.72
CA CYS A 69 -3.96 -3.15 -13.31
C CYS A 69 -3.87 -3.18 -14.83
N THR A 70 -5.00 -3.04 -15.52
CA THR A 70 -5.06 -3.02 -17.00
C THR A 70 -4.39 -1.79 -17.63
N HIS A 71 -4.14 -0.73 -16.86
CA HIS A 71 -3.47 0.50 -17.34
C HIS A 71 -1.96 0.52 -17.09
N CYS A 72 -1.52 0.23 -15.85
CA CYS A 72 -0.09 0.30 -15.50
C CYS A 72 0.60 -1.07 -15.39
N GLY A 73 -0.14 -2.18 -15.47
CA GLY A 73 0.40 -3.54 -15.37
C GLY A 73 0.85 -3.97 -13.98
N LEU A 74 0.88 -3.06 -12.99
CA LEU A 74 1.34 -3.37 -11.63
C LEU A 74 0.29 -4.15 -10.84
N ASN A 75 0.77 -4.97 -9.89
CA ASN A 75 -0.06 -5.80 -9.02
C ASN A 75 -0.51 -5.04 -7.76
N PHE A 76 -1.81 -5.04 -7.49
CA PHE A 76 -2.40 -4.45 -6.30
C PHE A 76 -3.18 -5.49 -5.51
N VAL A 77 -3.25 -5.30 -4.20
CA VAL A 77 -4.12 -6.09 -3.33
C VAL A 77 -5.57 -5.89 -3.78
N ALA A 78 -6.36 -6.97 -3.83
CA ALA A 78 -7.79 -6.94 -4.09
C ALA A 78 -8.47 -8.04 -3.30
N HIS A 79 -9.79 -7.95 -3.11
CA HIS A 79 -10.57 -9.08 -2.60
C HIS A 79 -10.55 -10.24 -3.60
N ALA A 80 -10.38 -11.46 -3.10
CA ALA A 80 -10.23 -12.67 -3.93
C ALA A 80 -11.41 -12.93 -4.88
N HIS A 81 -12.61 -12.49 -4.52
CA HIS A 81 -13.83 -12.70 -5.31
C HIS A 81 -14.34 -11.44 -6.02
N SER A 82 -13.53 -10.38 -6.08
CA SER A 82 -13.87 -9.21 -6.91
C SER A 82 -13.53 -9.47 -8.37
N PRO A 83 -14.36 -9.00 -9.33
CA PRO A 83 -14.05 -9.09 -10.76
C PRO A 83 -12.68 -8.45 -11.06
N SER A 84 -11.75 -9.24 -11.60
CA SER A 84 -10.37 -8.82 -11.85
C SER A 84 -10.10 -8.42 -13.30
N GLN A 85 -10.97 -8.82 -14.25
CA GLN A 85 -10.75 -8.65 -15.71
C GLN A 85 -10.58 -7.19 -16.14
N GLU A 86 -11.19 -6.24 -15.43
CA GLU A 86 -11.14 -4.80 -15.74
C GLU A 86 -10.59 -3.99 -14.56
N PHE A 87 -9.75 -4.59 -13.71
CA PHE A 87 -9.23 -3.89 -12.55
C PHE A 87 -8.35 -2.70 -12.94
N VAL A 88 -8.76 -1.49 -12.53
CA VAL A 88 -7.98 -0.25 -12.63
C VAL A 88 -7.58 0.22 -11.24
N CYS A 89 -6.28 0.43 -11.01
CA CYS A 89 -5.80 0.82 -9.70
C CYS A 89 -6.19 2.27 -9.36
N GLY A 90 -6.24 2.58 -8.06
CA GLY A 90 -6.59 3.92 -7.59
C GLY A 90 -5.52 5.01 -7.86
N ILE A 91 -4.44 4.69 -8.56
CA ILE A 91 -3.47 5.66 -9.10
C ILE A 91 -3.83 6.01 -10.55
N CYS A 92 -4.11 5.00 -11.37
CA CYS A 92 -4.56 5.19 -12.75
C CYS A 92 -5.96 5.80 -12.84
N GLN A 93 -6.84 5.47 -11.89
CA GLN A 93 -8.16 6.09 -11.76
C GLN A 93 -8.35 6.62 -10.32
N PRO A 94 -7.77 7.79 -9.99
CA PRO A 94 -7.86 8.36 -8.65
C PRO A 94 -9.31 8.61 -8.24
N PRO A 95 -9.71 8.25 -7.01
CA PRO A 95 -11.05 8.58 -6.52
C PRO A 95 -11.21 10.10 -6.40
N SER A 96 -12.44 10.61 -6.44
CA SER A 96 -12.74 12.05 -6.38
C SER A 96 -12.22 12.75 -5.11
N ARG A 97 -11.77 12.00 -4.10
CA ARG A 97 -11.17 12.50 -2.85
C ARG A 97 -9.64 12.51 -2.84
N ALA A 98 -8.97 11.98 -3.86
CA ALA A 98 -7.52 11.99 -3.95
C ALA A 98 -6.98 13.44 -3.85
N GLY A 99 -5.97 13.64 -2.99
CA GLY A 99 -5.34 14.95 -2.77
C GLY A 99 -6.19 15.99 -2.00
N LYS A 100 -7.47 15.72 -1.68
CA LYS A 100 -8.31 16.69 -0.96
C LYS A 100 -7.84 16.92 0.48
N THR A 101 -7.35 15.88 1.17
CA THR A 101 -6.84 15.99 2.54
C THR A 101 -5.62 16.90 2.61
N ARG A 102 -4.67 16.77 1.66
CA ARG A 102 -3.48 17.63 1.57
C ARG A 102 -3.87 19.11 1.37
N LYS A 103 -4.80 19.40 0.46
CA LYS A 103 -5.33 20.76 0.27
C LYS A 103 -6.06 21.33 1.50
N ARG A 104 -6.60 20.48 2.37
CA ARG A 104 -7.23 20.92 3.63
C ARG A 104 -6.16 21.25 4.68
N MET A 105 -5.15 20.40 4.84
CA MET A 105 -4.02 20.62 5.74
C MET A 105 -3.23 21.89 5.35
N GLU A 106 -2.95 22.09 4.06
CA GLU A 106 -2.29 23.31 3.55
C GLU A 106 -3.09 24.58 3.86
N ARG A 107 -4.43 24.53 3.80
CA ARG A 107 -5.30 25.66 4.17
C ARG A 107 -5.28 25.93 5.67
N GLN A 108 -5.38 24.88 6.48
CA GLN A 108 -5.30 24.98 7.94
C GLN A 108 -3.96 25.52 8.43
N GLN A 109 -2.84 25.12 7.80
CA GLN A 109 -1.51 25.68 8.08
C GLN A 109 -1.42 27.17 7.71
N LYS A 110 -1.97 27.58 6.56
CA LYS A 110 -1.99 29.00 6.15
C LYS A 110 -2.84 29.85 7.10
N GLU A 111 -3.99 29.34 7.52
CA GLU A 111 -4.87 30.04 8.48
C GLU A 111 -4.22 30.19 9.85
N ALA A 112 -3.54 29.15 10.35
CA ALA A 112 -2.82 29.20 11.64
C ALA A 112 -1.68 30.24 11.65
N VAL A 113 -0.99 30.42 10.52
CA VAL A 113 0.10 31.41 10.37
C VAL A 113 -0.41 32.86 10.25
N LEU A 114 -1.68 33.07 9.87
CA LEU A 114 -2.28 34.41 9.79
C LEU A 114 -2.91 34.88 11.13
N THR A 115 -3.06 33.98 12.09
CA THR A 115 -3.67 34.26 13.40
C THR A 115 -2.67 34.44 14.54
N ASP A 116 -1.36 34.34 14.26
CA ASP A 116 -0.23 34.77 15.10
C ASP A 116 0.31 36.12 14.60
#